data_AF-A0A7W1DQL0-F1
#
_entry.id   AF-A0A7W1DQL0-F1
#
_cell.length_a   1.000
_cell.length_b   1.000
_cell.length_c   1.000
_cell.angle_alpha   90.00
_cell.angle_beta   90.00
_cell.angle_gamma   90.00
#
_symmetry.space_group_name_H-M   'P 1'
#
loop_
_entity.id
_entity.type
_entity.pdbx_description
1 polymer ?
#
loop_
_entity_poly.entity_id
_entity_poly.type
_entity_poly.pdbx_seq_one_letter_code
_entity_poly.pdbx_strand_id
1 'polypeptide(L)'
;MVTLGVCLAIGALVYWWDGSGTPAAPDVPSPQHALLEAARDKPGDADLGLLFNELNALHFDGVLPNVKVLWDAGLDRLDEGDYRLNGMTDGKIILLEAALKDVEDDVRRTLCHEMVHVRFLAEGNKSTAHDEVFQGELRRIFEDGCFPAILASPEEKASLQEWIDAERTRLDAARAQADAQLVALKTETERVERMVAELNERIRVANGAGSGRPTPSETAAAQTQRSALDDSIAAYNSVVAANERDSVRLNEAVQRYNLMVAYPDGLAEDRAKGLGR
;
A
#
# COMPACT_ATOMS: atom_id res chain seq x y z
N MET A 1 -8.45 -10.18 36.65
CA MET A 1 -8.54 -10.02 35.18
C MET A 1 -9.63 -9.00 34.90
N VAL A 2 -9.25 -7.72 34.80
CA VAL A 2 -10.13 -6.64 34.38
C VAL A 2 -9.40 -5.93 33.25
N THR A 3 -9.91 -6.12 32.04
CA THR A 3 -9.46 -5.45 30.82
C THR A 3 -9.98 -4.02 30.88
N LEU A 4 -9.16 -3.06 31.30
CA LEU A 4 -9.48 -1.65 31.17
C LEU A 4 -9.13 -1.21 29.74
N GLY A 5 -10.17 -1.15 28.91
CA GLY A 5 -10.12 -0.57 27.57
C GLY A 5 -9.93 0.93 27.66
N VAL A 6 -8.86 1.42 27.03
CA VAL A 6 -8.70 2.82 26.68
C VAL A 6 -9.82 3.19 25.69
N CYS A 7 -10.48 4.31 25.96
CA CYS A 7 -11.70 4.77 25.32
C CYS A 7 -11.52 5.01 23.81
N LEU A 8 -12.25 4.26 22.99
CA LEU A 8 -12.66 4.66 21.64
C LEU A 8 -14.06 5.28 21.73
N ALA A 9 -14.14 6.58 21.46
CA ALA A 9 -15.42 7.25 21.24
C ALA A 9 -15.99 6.78 19.89
N ILE A 10 -17.12 6.08 19.89
CA ILE A 10 -17.96 5.91 18.70
C ILE A 10 -19.38 6.29 19.10
N GLY A 11 -19.84 7.41 18.54
CA GLY A 11 -21.20 7.88 18.66
C GLY A 11 -22.18 6.85 18.11
N ALA A 12 -23.29 6.69 18.82
CA ALA A 12 -24.41 5.88 18.40
C ALA A 12 -25.04 6.43 17.11
N LEU A 13 -25.28 5.54 16.14
CA LEU A 13 -26.39 5.66 15.20
C LEU A 13 -26.88 4.26 14.84
N VAL A 14 -27.96 3.85 15.49
CA VAL A 14 -28.77 2.70 15.08
C VAL A 14 -29.64 3.17 13.92
N TYR A 15 -29.29 2.74 12.71
CA TYR A 15 -30.21 2.75 11.58
C TYR A 15 -30.89 1.38 11.50
N TRP A 16 -32.19 1.36 11.78
CA TRP A 16 -33.09 0.33 11.26
C TRP A 16 -33.24 0.58 9.76
N TRP A 17 -32.78 -0.35 8.93
CA TRP A 17 -33.08 -0.37 7.49
C TRP A 17 -33.99 -1.56 7.19
N ASP A 18 -35.17 -1.23 6.69
CA ASP A 18 -36.23 -2.14 6.27
C ASP A 18 -35.82 -2.91 5.00
N GLY A 19 -36.15 -4.19 4.95
CA GLY A 19 -35.89 -5.08 3.84
C GLY A 19 -36.75 -4.72 2.63
N SER A 20 -36.22 -3.84 1.78
CA SER A 20 -36.64 -3.74 0.38
C SER A 20 -35.43 -4.00 -0.49
N GLY A 21 -35.45 -5.12 -1.21
CA GLY A 21 -34.41 -5.47 -2.17
C GLY A 21 -34.38 -4.45 -3.29
N THR A 22 -33.47 -3.48 -3.18
CA THR A 22 -33.04 -2.68 -4.31
C THR A 22 -32.49 -3.65 -5.37
N PRO A 23 -33.01 -3.63 -6.61
CA PRO A 23 -32.39 -4.39 -7.68
C PRO A 23 -30.92 -3.96 -7.78
N ALA A 24 -30.01 -4.92 -7.87
CA ALA A 24 -28.60 -4.65 -8.10
C ALA A 24 -28.49 -3.66 -9.25
N ALA A 25 -27.83 -2.52 -9.02
CA ALA A 25 -27.52 -1.59 -10.09
C ALA A 25 -26.79 -2.36 -11.19
N PRO A 26 -27.06 -2.09 -12.48
CA PRO A 26 -26.33 -2.74 -13.56
C PRO A 26 -24.83 -2.56 -13.33
N ASP A 27 -24.06 -3.64 -13.45
CA ASP A 27 -22.61 -3.62 -13.31
C ASP A 27 -22.06 -2.54 -14.25
N VAL A 28 -21.60 -1.43 -13.68
CA VAL A 28 -20.88 -0.41 -14.45
C VAL A 28 -19.54 -1.03 -14.81
N PRO A 29 -19.22 -1.21 -16.11
CA PRO A 29 -17.95 -1.79 -16.50
C PRO A 29 -16.81 -0.96 -15.94
N SER A 30 -15.73 -1.61 -15.51
CA SER A 30 -14.56 -0.91 -15.02
C SER A 30 -14.01 0.04 -16.10
N PRO A 31 -13.38 1.16 -15.72
CA PRO A 31 -12.76 2.09 -16.68
C PRO A 31 -11.81 1.38 -17.67
N GLN A 32 -11.07 0.37 -17.21
CA GLN A 32 -10.19 -0.46 -18.03
C GLN A 32 -10.98 -1.24 -19.09
N HIS A 33 -12.09 -1.86 -18.71
CA HIS A 33 -12.95 -2.59 -19.63
C HIS A 33 -13.55 -1.64 -20.69
N ALA A 34 -13.98 -0.44 -20.28
CA ALA A 34 -14.50 0.56 -21.20
C ALA A 34 -13.48 1.00 -22.26
N LEU A 35 -12.19 1.14 -21.89
CA LEU A 35 -11.12 1.47 -22.85
C LEU A 35 -10.90 0.34 -23.86
N LEU A 36 -10.82 -0.91 -23.39
CA LEU A 36 -10.64 -2.08 -24.26
C LEU A 36 -11.81 -2.26 -25.22
N GLU A 37 -13.04 -2.10 -24.75
CA GLU A 37 -14.24 -2.14 -25.59
C GLU A 37 -14.24 -1.01 -26.64
N ALA A 38 -13.88 0.22 -26.25
CA ALA A 38 -13.76 1.34 -27.18
C ALA A 38 -12.65 1.15 -28.24
N ALA A 39 -11.65 0.33 -27.96
CA ALA A 39 -10.58 0.00 -28.90
C ALA A 39 -10.94 -1.15 -29.86
N ARG A 40 -12.01 -1.91 -29.60
CA ARG A 40 -12.35 -3.10 -30.40
C ARG A 40 -12.56 -2.84 -31.88
N ASP A 41 -13.11 -1.68 -32.25
CA ASP A 41 -13.40 -1.36 -33.65
C ASP A 41 -12.29 -0.53 -34.31
N LYS A 42 -11.28 -0.09 -33.55
CA LYS A 42 -10.15 0.65 -34.10
C LYS A 42 -9.20 -0.31 -34.85
N PRO A 43 -8.63 0.12 -36.00
CA PRO A 43 -7.56 -0.63 -36.65
C PRO A 43 -6.31 -0.64 -35.75
N GLY A 44 -5.53 -1.72 -35.84
CA GLY A 44 -4.22 -1.78 -35.20
C GLY A 44 -3.26 -0.74 -35.79
N ASP A 45 -2.30 -0.29 -34.99
CA ASP A 45 -1.19 0.53 -35.47
C ASP A 45 -0.22 -0.35 -36.27
N ALA A 46 0.18 0.12 -37.45
CA ALA A 46 0.95 -0.69 -38.40
C ALA A 46 2.37 -0.96 -37.90
N ASP A 47 3.03 0.06 -37.34
CA ASP A 47 4.41 -0.03 -36.88
C ASP A 47 4.50 -0.88 -35.61
N LEU A 48 3.55 -0.69 -34.67
CA LEU A 48 3.43 -1.59 -33.52
C LEU A 48 3.11 -3.02 -33.92
N GLY A 49 2.29 -3.23 -34.96
CA GLY A 49 2.01 -4.56 -35.49
C GLY A 49 3.26 -5.24 -36.07
N LEU A 50 4.13 -4.48 -36.75
CA LEU A 50 5.42 -4.99 -37.22
C LEU A 50 6.33 -5.37 -36.05
N LEU A 51 6.47 -4.48 -35.06
CA LEU A 51 7.27 -4.73 -33.86
C LEU A 51 6.76 -5.94 -33.07
N PHE A 52 5.44 -6.08 -32.89
CA PHE A 52 4.84 -7.25 -32.25
C PHE A 52 5.22 -8.55 -32.97
N ASN A 53 5.14 -8.58 -34.30
CA ASN A 53 5.48 -9.76 -35.07
C ASN A 53 6.96 -10.12 -34.99
N GLU A 54 7.84 -9.11 -35.00
CA GLU A 54 9.28 -9.28 -34.79
C GLU A 54 9.56 -9.91 -33.41
N LEU A 55 9.01 -9.31 -32.35
CA LEU A 55 9.20 -9.79 -30.97
C LEU A 55 8.58 -11.17 -30.76
N ASN A 56 7.43 -11.46 -31.39
CA ASN A 56 6.77 -12.76 -31.34
C ASN A 56 7.68 -13.84 -31.96
N ALA A 57 8.24 -13.55 -33.13
CA ALA A 57 9.17 -14.46 -33.79
C ALA A 57 10.45 -14.69 -32.96
N LEU A 58 10.97 -13.65 -32.32
CA LEU A 58 12.23 -13.71 -31.59
C LEU A 58 12.13 -14.38 -30.22
N HIS A 59 11.09 -14.04 -29.45
CA HIS A 59 11.00 -14.43 -28.03
C HIS A 59 9.87 -15.40 -27.70
N PHE A 60 8.96 -15.64 -28.65
CA PHE A 60 7.77 -16.46 -28.44
C PHE A 60 7.58 -17.48 -29.58
N ASP A 61 8.65 -17.83 -30.29
CA ASP A 61 8.66 -18.82 -31.39
C ASP A 61 7.61 -18.57 -32.50
N GLY A 62 7.08 -17.34 -32.59
CA GLY A 62 6.01 -16.98 -33.51
C GLY A 62 4.64 -17.59 -33.17
N VAL A 63 4.43 -18.12 -31.96
CA VAL A 63 3.21 -18.86 -31.61
C VAL A 63 2.11 -18.00 -30.99
N LEU A 64 2.38 -16.73 -30.67
CA LEU A 64 1.34 -15.86 -30.11
C LEU A 64 0.19 -15.64 -31.11
N PRO A 65 -1.06 -15.56 -30.64
CA PRO A 65 -2.19 -15.23 -31.49
C PRO A 65 -1.99 -13.86 -32.14
N ASN A 66 -2.61 -13.67 -33.30
CA ASN A 66 -2.66 -12.36 -33.93
C ASN A 66 -3.49 -11.40 -33.07
N VAL A 67 -2.84 -10.44 -32.45
CA VAL A 67 -3.46 -9.40 -31.62
C VAL A 67 -3.30 -8.04 -32.28
N LYS A 68 -4.28 -7.16 -32.06
CA LYS A 68 -4.14 -5.75 -32.48
C LYS A 68 -3.37 -4.99 -31.41
N VAL A 69 -2.34 -4.27 -31.81
CA VAL A 69 -1.60 -3.38 -30.91
C VAL A 69 -1.94 -1.93 -31.29
N LEU A 70 -2.30 -1.11 -30.29
CA LEU A 70 -2.74 0.26 -30.51
C LEU A 70 -2.11 1.20 -29.48
N TRP A 71 -1.94 2.45 -29.88
CA TRP A 71 -1.71 3.56 -28.96
C TRP A 71 -3.03 4.06 -28.39
N ASP A 72 -3.08 4.28 -27.08
CA ASP A 72 -4.23 4.89 -26.43
C ASP A 72 -3.81 5.99 -25.44
N ALA A 73 -4.43 7.16 -25.57
CA ALA A 73 -4.20 8.33 -24.73
C ALA A 73 -5.25 8.47 -23.62
N GLY A 74 -5.99 7.40 -23.33
CA GLY A 74 -6.87 7.28 -22.16
C GLY A 74 -6.26 6.45 -21.05
N LEU A 75 -5.11 5.80 -21.28
CA LEU A 75 -4.39 5.01 -20.27
C LEU A 75 -3.80 5.89 -19.16
N ASP A 76 -3.29 7.06 -19.52
CA ASP A 76 -2.81 8.12 -18.60
C ASP A 76 -3.87 8.54 -17.56
N ARG A 77 -5.16 8.48 -17.91
CA ARG A 77 -6.27 8.81 -17.01
C ARG A 77 -6.49 7.76 -15.92
N LEU A 78 -5.87 6.59 -16.07
CA LEU A 78 -5.92 5.51 -15.10
C LEU A 78 -4.70 5.52 -14.16
N ASP A 79 -3.83 6.51 -14.32
CA ASP A 79 -2.72 6.73 -13.41
C ASP A 79 -3.21 7.19 -12.04
N GLU A 80 -2.67 6.58 -10.99
CA GLU A 80 -3.02 6.86 -9.60
C GLU A 80 -1.77 7.16 -8.75
N GLY A 81 -1.54 8.45 -8.47
CA GLY A 81 -0.34 8.90 -7.77
C GLY A 81 0.92 8.71 -8.61
N ASP A 82 1.82 7.85 -8.14
CA ASP A 82 3.03 7.47 -8.88
C ASP A 82 2.78 6.25 -9.80
N TYR A 83 1.57 5.68 -9.80
CA TYR A 83 1.20 4.59 -10.68
C TYR A 83 1.08 5.06 -12.12
N ARG A 84 1.79 4.39 -13.05
CA ARG A 84 1.61 4.55 -14.50
C ARG A 84 1.10 3.27 -15.14
N LEU A 85 -0.01 3.35 -15.86
CA LEU A 85 -0.52 2.23 -16.65
C LEU A 85 0.00 2.31 -18.09
N ASN A 86 1.25 1.92 -18.27
CA ASN A 86 1.96 2.01 -19.55
C ASN A 86 1.36 1.09 -20.64
N GLY A 87 0.73 -0.03 -20.25
CA GLY A 87 0.12 -0.99 -21.16
C GLY A 87 -1.00 -1.81 -20.53
N MET A 88 -1.86 -2.38 -21.37
CA MET A 88 -2.86 -3.38 -20.97
C MET A 88 -3.25 -4.30 -22.13
N THR A 89 -3.75 -5.49 -21.81
CA THR A 89 -4.27 -6.44 -22.80
C THR A 89 -5.46 -7.26 -22.32
N ASP A 90 -6.35 -7.63 -23.23
CA ASP A 90 -7.40 -8.65 -23.04
C ASP A 90 -7.07 -9.99 -23.73
N GLY A 91 -5.85 -10.14 -24.25
CA GLY A 91 -5.41 -11.29 -25.05
C GLY A 91 -5.77 -11.21 -26.53
N LYS A 92 -6.60 -10.24 -26.94
CA LYS A 92 -6.97 -9.97 -28.35
C LYS A 92 -6.48 -8.60 -28.82
N ILE A 93 -6.40 -7.66 -27.89
CA ILE A 93 -5.97 -6.29 -28.10
C ILE A 93 -4.93 -5.94 -27.03
N ILE A 94 -3.83 -5.34 -27.46
CA ILE A 94 -2.85 -4.67 -26.59
C ILE A 94 -3.02 -3.17 -26.80
N LEU A 95 -3.16 -2.43 -25.70
CA LEU A 95 -3.08 -0.97 -25.67
C LEU A 95 -1.78 -0.57 -25.02
N LEU A 96 -1.05 0.36 -25.64
CA LEU A 96 0.15 1.01 -25.10
C LEU A 96 -0.14 2.49 -24.90
N GLU A 97 0.39 3.07 -23.83
CA GLU A 97 0.22 4.49 -23.54
C GLU A 97 0.88 5.34 -24.65
N ALA A 98 0.14 6.30 -25.17
CA ALA A 98 0.61 7.13 -26.29
C ALA A 98 1.85 7.96 -25.97
N ALA A 99 2.13 8.25 -24.69
CA ALA A 99 3.32 8.99 -24.26
C ALA A 99 4.63 8.22 -24.47
N LEU A 100 4.58 6.89 -24.58
CA LEU A 100 5.75 6.03 -24.75
C LEU A 100 6.34 6.09 -26.17
N LYS A 101 5.59 6.61 -27.15
CA LYS A 101 5.91 6.59 -28.59
C LYS A 101 7.33 6.99 -28.94
N ASP A 102 7.87 7.96 -28.20
CA ASP A 102 9.17 8.57 -28.51
C ASP A 102 10.33 7.91 -27.75
N VAL A 103 10.06 6.86 -26.96
CA VAL A 103 11.05 6.17 -26.12
C VAL A 103 11.09 4.69 -26.49
N GLU A 104 11.88 4.34 -27.50
CA GLU A 104 11.94 3.00 -28.11
C GLU A 104 12.07 1.87 -27.09
N ASP A 105 12.97 2.02 -26.11
CA ASP A 105 13.21 1.04 -25.05
C ASP A 105 11.96 0.81 -24.18
N ASP A 106 11.21 1.87 -23.88
CA ASP A 106 9.99 1.80 -23.07
C ASP A 106 8.86 1.16 -23.86
N VAL A 107 8.76 1.43 -25.17
CA VAL A 107 7.81 0.75 -26.07
C VAL A 107 8.08 -0.74 -26.11
N ARG A 108 9.33 -1.15 -26.37
CA ARG A 108 9.71 -2.57 -26.44
C ARG A 108 9.43 -3.28 -25.13
N ARG A 109 9.85 -2.69 -24.01
CA ARG A 109 9.64 -3.23 -22.67
C ARG A 109 8.16 -3.42 -22.34
N THR A 110 7.35 -2.40 -22.55
CA THR A 110 5.91 -2.44 -22.28
C THR A 110 5.20 -3.42 -23.20
N LEU A 111 5.57 -3.46 -24.49
CA LEU A 111 4.99 -4.41 -25.42
C LEU A 111 5.33 -5.86 -25.04
N CYS A 112 6.59 -6.17 -24.71
CA CYS A 112 6.98 -7.49 -24.23
C CYS A 112 6.22 -7.90 -22.96
N HIS A 113 6.02 -6.98 -22.02
CA HIS A 113 5.21 -7.21 -20.82
C HIS A 113 3.80 -7.67 -21.18
N GLU A 114 3.11 -6.94 -22.06
CA GLU A 114 1.76 -7.30 -22.50
C GLU A 114 1.74 -8.58 -23.36
N MET A 115 2.81 -8.87 -24.11
CA MET A 115 2.93 -10.12 -24.87
C MET A 115 3.03 -11.37 -23.98
N VAL A 116 3.66 -11.27 -22.80
CA VAL A 116 3.66 -12.37 -21.83
C VAL A 116 2.24 -12.64 -21.32
N HIS A 117 1.44 -11.59 -21.04
CA HIS A 117 0.01 -11.76 -20.72
C HIS A 117 -0.76 -12.43 -21.87
N VAL A 118 -0.52 -12.00 -23.11
CA VAL A 118 -1.15 -12.61 -24.29
C VAL A 118 -0.83 -14.10 -24.38
N ARG A 119 0.43 -14.49 -24.17
CA ARG A 119 0.84 -15.90 -24.13
C ARG A 119 0.05 -16.68 -23.09
N PHE A 120 0.01 -16.18 -21.86
CA PHE A 120 -0.61 -16.88 -20.74
C PHE A 120 -2.12 -17.03 -20.95
N LEU A 121 -2.78 -15.99 -21.46
CA LEU A 121 -4.20 -16.03 -21.84
C LEU A 121 -4.45 -17.05 -22.96
N ALA A 122 -3.56 -17.14 -23.95
CA ALA A 122 -3.66 -18.13 -25.03
C ALA A 122 -3.48 -19.58 -24.53
N GLU A 123 -2.64 -19.78 -23.51
CA GLU A 123 -2.43 -21.07 -22.83
C GLU A 123 -3.57 -21.40 -21.83
N GLY A 124 -4.57 -20.52 -21.69
CA GLY A 124 -5.75 -20.72 -20.84
C GLY A 124 -5.57 -20.23 -19.40
N ASN A 125 -4.44 -19.61 -19.07
CA ASN A 125 -4.24 -18.94 -17.79
C ASN A 125 -5.00 -17.59 -17.80
N LYS A 126 -6.05 -17.50 -16.98
CA LYS A 126 -6.88 -16.29 -16.86
C LYS A 126 -6.39 -15.29 -15.81
N SER A 127 -5.29 -15.61 -15.14
CA SER A 127 -4.68 -14.71 -14.16
C SER A 127 -4.02 -13.55 -14.88
N THR A 128 -4.32 -12.33 -14.42
CA THR A 128 -3.54 -11.13 -14.78
C THR A 128 -2.42 -10.86 -13.78
N ALA A 129 -2.20 -11.78 -12.83
CA ALA A 129 -1.20 -11.64 -11.79
C ALA A 129 0.20 -11.90 -12.35
N HIS A 130 1.16 -11.18 -11.81
CA HIS A 130 2.57 -11.29 -12.16
C HIS A 130 3.29 -12.28 -11.24
N ASP A 131 2.86 -13.54 -11.27
CA ASP A 131 3.44 -14.60 -10.47
C ASP A 131 4.88 -14.98 -10.89
N GLU A 132 5.50 -15.92 -10.18
CA GLU A 132 6.87 -16.37 -10.44
C GLU A 132 7.08 -16.85 -11.88
N VAL A 133 6.05 -17.42 -12.52
CA VAL A 133 6.12 -17.92 -13.90
C VAL A 133 6.13 -16.75 -14.88
N PHE A 134 5.24 -15.78 -14.68
CA PHE A 134 5.22 -14.54 -15.46
C PHE A 134 6.56 -13.79 -15.35
N GLN A 135 7.07 -13.65 -14.14
CA GLN A 135 8.36 -12.99 -13.86
C GLN A 135 9.53 -13.74 -14.52
N GLY A 136 9.51 -15.08 -14.49
CA GLY A 136 10.53 -15.90 -15.15
C GLY A 136 10.58 -15.66 -16.66
N GLU A 137 9.43 -15.56 -17.32
CA GLU A 137 9.36 -15.27 -18.76
C GLU A 137 9.85 -13.86 -19.10
N LEU A 138 9.43 -12.83 -18.34
CA LEU A 138 9.94 -11.48 -18.57
C LEU A 138 11.45 -11.38 -18.35
N ARG A 139 11.97 -12.07 -17.32
CA ARG A 139 13.40 -12.12 -17.06
C ARG A 139 14.16 -12.74 -18.21
N ARG A 140 13.67 -13.86 -18.77
CA ARG A 140 14.28 -14.49 -19.95
C ARG A 140 14.34 -13.52 -21.14
N ILE A 141 13.22 -12.87 -21.46
CA ILE A 141 13.14 -11.90 -22.58
C ILE A 141 14.11 -10.72 -22.36
N PHE A 142 14.21 -10.25 -21.12
CA PHE A 142 15.18 -9.24 -20.72
C PHE A 142 16.64 -9.74 -20.90
N GLU A 143 16.96 -10.93 -20.40
CA GLU A 143 18.30 -11.54 -20.50
C GLU A 143 18.71 -11.80 -21.96
N ASP A 144 17.74 -12.04 -22.85
CA ASP A 144 17.94 -12.12 -24.31
C ASP A 144 18.27 -10.75 -24.95
N GLY A 145 18.26 -9.66 -24.18
CA GLY A 145 18.64 -8.31 -24.61
C GLY A 145 17.53 -7.53 -25.31
N CYS A 146 16.26 -7.93 -25.14
CA CYS A 146 15.13 -7.31 -25.84
C CYS A 146 14.94 -5.81 -25.52
N PHE A 147 15.18 -5.43 -24.27
CA PHE A 147 15.09 -4.05 -23.78
C PHE A 147 16.11 -3.86 -22.66
N PRO A 148 16.63 -2.63 -22.47
CA PRO A 148 17.45 -2.36 -21.31
C PRO A 148 16.60 -2.49 -20.06
N ALA A 149 17.20 -3.06 -19.03
CA ALA A 149 16.59 -3.13 -17.74
C ALA A 149 16.38 -1.71 -17.20
N ILE A 150 15.21 -1.43 -16.61
CA ILE A 150 15.13 -0.39 -15.57
C ILE A 150 15.65 -1.02 -14.28
N LEU A 151 16.89 -1.52 -14.32
CA LEU A 151 17.54 -2.00 -13.12
C LEU A 151 17.91 -0.76 -12.32
N ALA A 152 17.36 -0.63 -11.12
CA ALA A 152 18.14 -0.03 -10.05
C ALA A 152 19.51 -0.74 -10.08
N SER A 153 20.58 0.04 -10.24
CA SER A 153 21.94 -0.46 -10.31
C SER A 153 22.24 -1.36 -9.10
N PRO A 154 23.22 -2.28 -9.19
CA PRO A 154 23.63 -3.08 -8.03
C PRO A 154 23.94 -2.22 -6.81
N GLU A 155 24.49 -1.03 -7.03
CA GLU A 155 24.76 -0.03 -5.98
C GLU A 155 23.47 0.54 -5.37
N GLU A 156 22.47 0.90 -6.17
CA GLU A 156 21.17 1.36 -5.65
C GLU A 156 20.43 0.28 -4.87
N LYS A 157 20.47 -0.97 -5.35
CA LYS A 157 19.91 -2.13 -4.65
C LYS A 157 20.61 -2.35 -3.31
N ALA A 158 21.94 -2.35 -3.30
CA ALA A 158 22.73 -2.50 -2.08
C ALA A 158 22.44 -1.37 -1.08
N SER A 159 22.41 -0.12 -1.56
CA SER A 159 22.11 1.05 -0.73
C SER A 159 20.72 0.99 -0.11
N LEU A 160 19.71 0.56 -0.88
CA LEU A 160 18.34 0.42 -0.38
C LEU A 160 18.22 -0.74 0.63
N GLN A 161 18.88 -1.87 0.37
CA GLN A 161 18.93 -3.00 1.30
C GLN A 161 19.59 -2.61 2.63
N GLU A 162 20.74 -1.92 2.57
CA GLU A 162 21.41 -1.41 3.77
C GLU A 162 20.52 -0.47 4.57
N TRP A 163 19.79 0.43 3.90
CA TRP A 163 18.83 1.30 4.55
C TRP A 163 17.69 0.51 5.21
N ILE A 164 17.11 -0.48 4.51
CA ILE A 164 16.03 -1.34 5.05
C ILE A 164 16.49 -2.05 6.32
N ASP A 165 17.69 -2.61 6.33
CA ASP A 165 18.21 -3.35 7.48
C ASP A 165 18.52 -2.43 8.67
N ALA A 166 19.08 -1.25 8.41
CA ALA A 166 19.29 -0.23 9.42
C ALA A 166 17.95 0.26 10.02
N GLU A 167 16.95 0.48 9.17
CA GLU A 167 15.64 0.98 9.58
C GLU A 167 14.83 -0.05 10.36
N ARG A 168 14.91 -1.34 9.98
CA ARG A 168 14.36 -2.45 10.78
C ARG A 168 14.94 -2.47 12.18
N THR A 169 16.27 -2.40 12.28
CA THR A 169 16.98 -2.40 13.57
C THR A 169 16.56 -1.21 14.43
N ARG A 170 16.46 -0.03 13.83
CA ARG A 170 16.00 1.19 14.52
C ARG A 170 14.56 1.06 15.00
N LEU A 171 13.64 0.56 14.16
CA LEU A 171 12.23 0.39 14.50
C LEU A 171 12.00 -0.65 15.59
N ASP A 172 12.74 -1.75 15.57
CA ASP A 172 12.68 -2.76 16.63
C ASP A 172 13.13 -2.18 17.98
N ALA A 173 14.20 -1.40 17.98
CA ALA A 173 14.64 -0.67 19.18
C ALA A 173 13.59 0.36 19.65
N ALA A 174 12.99 1.12 18.72
CA ALA A 174 11.95 2.11 19.03
C ALA A 174 10.67 1.45 19.59
N ARG A 175 10.28 0.29 19.08
CA ARG A 175 9.16 -0.51 19.60
C ARG A 175 9.45 -1.02 21.00
N ALA A 176 10.64 -1.58 21.24
CA ALA A 176 11.05 -2.01 22.57
C ALA A 176 11.04 -0.85 23.58
N GLN A 177 11.46 0.35 23.17
CA GLN A 177 11.38 1.54 24.01
C GLN A 177 9.93 1.97 24.29
N ALA A 178 9.05 1.94 23.27
CA ALA A 178 7.63 2.27 23.45
C ALA A 178 6.94 1.27 24.40
N ASP A 179 7.27 -0.03 24.30
CA ASP A 179 6.74 -1.06 25.20
C ASP A 179 7.18 -0.81 26.65
N ALA A 180 8.45 -0.46 26.87
CA ALA A 180 8.95 -0.09 28.19
C ALA A 180 8.24 1.16 28.75
N GLN A 181 8.01 2.19 27.92
CA GLN A 181 7.25 3.38 28.30
C GLN A 181 5.80 3.05 28.66
N LEU A 182 5.15 2.15 27.92
CA LEU A 182 3.78 1.72 28.21
C LEU A 182 3.68 1.04 29.58
N VAL A 183 4.65 0.19 29.94
CA VAL A 183 4.71 -0.44 31.26
C VAL A 183 4.88 0.60 32.37
N ALA A 184 5.75 1.59 32.17
CA ALA A 184 5.93 2.69 33.12
C ALA A 184 4.65 3.51 33.28
N LEU A 185 3.98 3.86 32.16
CA LEU A 185 2.72 4.60 32.17
C LEU A 185 1.59 3.86 32.88
N LYS A 186 1.48 2.54 32.69
CA LYS A 186 0.50 1.72 33.44
C LYS A 186 0.73 1.80 34.94
N THR A 187 1.99 1.63 35.36
CA THR A 187 2.37 1.74 36.78
C THR A 187 2.05 3.12 37.36
N GLU A 188 2.34 4.18 36.60
CA GLU A 188 2.07 5.55 37.01
C GLU A 188 0.57 5.86 37.06
N THR A 189 -0.19 5.35 36.09
CA THR A 189 -1.66 5.45 36.07
C THR A 189 -2.26 4.83 37.31
N GLU A 190 -1.89 3.59 37.65
CA GLU A 190 -2.36 2.91 38.87
C GLU A 190 -1.96 3.67 40.15
N ARG A 191 -0.80 4.34 40.16
CA ARG A 191 -0.36 5.17 41.28
C ARG A 191 -1.22 6.42 41.43
N VAL A 192 -1.46 7.15 40.34
CA VAL A 192 -2.27 8.37 40.33
C VAL A 192 -3.73 8.06 40.65
N GLU A 193 -4.29 6.98 40.10
CA GLU A 193 -5.65 6.52 40.41
C GLU A 193 -5.83 6.20 41.89
N ARG A 194 -4.89 5.47 42.50
CA ARG A 194 -4.92 5.18 43.94
C ARG A 194 -4.89 6.46 44.78
N MET A 195 -3.99 7.38 44.47
CA MET A 195 -3.89 8.68 45.16
C MET A 195 -5.20 9.47 45.06
N VAL A 196 -5.83 9.51 43.88
CA VAL A 196 -7.13 10.18 43.68
C VAL A 196 -8.24 9.48 44.45
N ALA A 197 -8.27 8.14 44.44
CA ALA A 197 -9.25 7.36 45.18
C ALA A 197 -9.14 7.58 46.70
N GLU A 198 -7.91 7.56 47.23
CA GLU A 198 -7.64 7.84 48.65
C GLU A 198 -8.06 9.25 49.04
N LEU A 199 -7.76 10.26 48.19
CA LEU A 199 -8.21 11.63 48.41
C LEU A 199 -9.74 11.71 48.44
N ASN A 200 -10.41 11.10 47.46
CA ASN A 200 -11.88 11.08 47.39
C ASN A 200 -12.51 10.40 48.60
N GLU A 201 -11.94 9.30 49.08
CA GLU A 201 -12.43 8.60 50.27
C GLU A 201 -12.31 9.46 51.53
N ARG A 202 -11.17 10.14 51.72
CA ARG A 202 -11.01 11.07 52.83
C ARG A 202 -12.00 12.23 52.78
N ILE A 203 -12.25 12.77 51.58
CA ILE A 203 -13.26 13.82 51.37
C ILE A 203 -14.64 13.32 51.77
N ARG A 204 -14.99 12.09 51.37
CA ARG A 204 -16.27 11.46 51.70
C ARG A 204 -16.46 11.33 53.21
N VAL A 205 -15.44 10.86 53.93
CA VAL A 205 -15.46 10.73 55.40
C VAL A 205 -15.60 12.10 56.08
N ALA A 206 -14.80 13.10 55.69
CA ALA A 206 -14.84 14.43 56.27
C ALA A 206 -16.17 15.16 56.04
N ASN A 207 -16.78 14.99 54.86
CA ASN A 207 -18.11 15.50 54.57
C ASN A 207 -19.19 14.84 55.45
N GLY A 208 -19.08 13.51 55.69
CA GLY A 208 -19.99 12.80 56.59
C GLY A 208 -19.90 13.24 58.06
N ALA A 209 -18.73 13.71 58.49
CA ALA A 209 -18.48 14.23 59.83
C ALA A 209 -18.77 15.74 59.99
N GLY A 210 -19.15 16.44 58.91
CA GLY A 210 -19.38 17.89 58.92
C GLY A 210 -18.11 18.74 59.11
N SER A 211 -16.92 18.14 59.07
CA SER A 211 -15.63 18.80 59.34
C SER A 211 -14.93 19.35 58.09
N GLY A 212 -15.54 19.17 56.91
CA GLY A 212 -15.24 20.00 55.74
C GLY A 212 -14.26 19.43 54.73
N ARG A 213 -14.11 20.22 53.67
CA ARG A 213 -13.50 19.95 52.35
C ARG A 213 -12.00 19.61 52.43
N PRO A 214 -11.45 18.93 51.39
CA PRO A 214 -10.00 18.70 51.29
C PRO A 214 -9.26 20.04 51.28
N THR A 215 -8.01 20.04 51.73
CA THR A 215 -7.22 21.27 51.67
C THR A 215 -6.95 21.65 50.20
N PRO A 216 -6.92 22.95 49.86
CA PRO A 216 -6.59 23.38 48.51
C PRO A 216 -5.25 22.81 48.01
N SER A 217 -4.28 22.63 48.90
CA SER A 217 -2.98 22.02 48.59
C SER A 217 -3.09 20.57 48.14
N GLU A 218 -3.98 19.77 48.73
CA GLU A 218 -4.13 18.35 48.38
C GLU A 218 -4.85 18.18 47.05
N THR A 219 -5.87 18.99 46.79
CA THR A 219 -6.53 19.04 45.49
C THR A 219 -5.57 19.52 44.40
N ALA A 220 -4.76 20.55 44.68
CA ALA A 220 -3.74 21.03 43.75
C ALA A 220 -2.68 19.95 43.46
N ALA A 221 -2.18 19.25 44.48
CA ALA A 221 -1.21 18.18 44.30
C ALA A 221 -1.76 17.03 43.44
N ALA A 222 -3.00 16.57 43.72
CA ALA A 222 -3.62 15.52 42.92
C ALA A 222 -3.84 15.98 41.47
N GLN A 223 -4.25 17.23 41.26
CA GLN A 223 -4.42 17.80 39.93
C GLN A 223 -3.09 17.90 39.17
N THR A 224 -2.01 18.35 39.81
CA THR A 224 -0.66 18.39 39.21
C THR A 224 -0.21 17.02 38.75
N GLN A 225 -0.40 15.99 39.58
CA GLN A 225 -0.01 14.62 39.23
C GLN A 225 -0.85 14.04 38.07
N ARG A 226 -2.16 14.34 38.03
CA ARG A 226 -3.01 13.97 36.89
C ARG A 226 -2.55 14.66 35.60
N SER A 227 -2.31 15.97 35.65
CA SER A 227 -1.81 16.70 34.48
C SER A 227 -0.46 16.16 33.99
N ALA A 228 0.45 15.81 34.90
CA ALA A 228 1.74 15.20 34.52
C ALA A 228 1.58 13.81 33.87
N LEU A 229 0.61 13.01 34.33
CA LEU A 229 0.26 11.74 33.71
C LEU A 229 -0.36 11.96 32.32
N ASP A 230 -1.28 12.91 32.19
CA ASP A 230 -1.91 13.25 30.91
C ASP A 230 -0.86 13.68 29.87
N ASP A 231 0.11 14.52 30.29
CA ASP A 231 1.24 14.96 29.45
C ASP A 231 2.11 13.76 29.03
N SER A 232 2.35 12.82 29.94
CA SER A 232 3.14 11.62 29.66
C SER A 232 2.43 10.67 28.69
N ILE A 233 1.10 10.53 28.80
CA ILE A 233 0.28 9.76 27.85
C ILE A 233 0.29 10.42 26.48
N ALA A 234 0.16 11.75 26.40
CA ALA A 234 0.23 12.49 25.15
C ALA A 234 1.60 12.32 24.46
N ALA A 235 2.69 12.34 25.22
CA ALA A 235 4.03 12.08 24.72
C ALA A 235 4.17 10.65 24.17
N TYR A 236 3.69 9.64 24.90
CA TYR A 236 3.68 8.25 24.43
C TYR A 236 2.88 8.06 23.14
N ASN A 237 1.68 8.63 23.06
CA ASN A 237 0.85 8.56 21.85
C ASN A 237 1.57 9.17 20.64
N SER A 238 2.34 10.24 20.85
CA SER A 238 3.14 10.87 19.80
C SER A 238 4.27 9.95 19.31
N VAL A 239 4.91 9.20 20.21
CA VAL A 239 5.93 8.19 19.87
C VAL A 239 5.32 7.04 19.08
N VAL A 240 4.18 6.50 19.50
CA VAL A 240 3.48 5.43 18.78
C VAL A 240 3.11 5.86 17.36
N ALA A 241 2.51 7.04 17.22
CA ALA A 241 2.14 7.57 15.92
C ALA A 241 3.36 7.81 14.99
N ALA A 242 4.53 8.17 15.56
CA ALA A 242 5.76 8.28 14.79
C ALA A 242 6.25 6.90 14.32
N ASN A 243 6.28 5.91 15.20
CA ASN A 243 6.68 4.54 14.86
C ASN A 243 5.78 3.91 13.79
N GLU A 244 4.48 4.22 13.79
CA GLU A 244 3.54 3.78 12.76
C GLU A 244 3.87 4.39 11.38
N ARG A 245 4.10 5.70 11.30
CA ARG A 245 4.51 6.37 10.05
C ARG A 245 5.81 5.81 9.50
N ASP A 246 6.78 5.60 10.39
CA ASP A 246 8.07 5.03 10.01
C ASP A 246 7.93 3.56 9.53
N SER A 247 7.04 2.78 10.15
CA SER A 247 6.74 1.41 9.71
C SER A 247 6.10 1.38 8.32
N VAL A 248 5.24 2.33 7.98
CA VAL A 248 4.69 2.49 6.63
C VAL A 248 5.82 2.77 5.63
N ARG A 249 6.70 3.72 5.95
CA ARG A 249 7.86 4.06 5.10
C ARG A 249 8.81 2.86 4.89
N LEU A 250 9.06 2.08 5.93
CA LEU A 250 9.84 0.84 5.81
C LEU A 250 9.16 -0.16 4.87
N ASN A 251 7.84 -0.35 4.99
CA ASN A 251 7.10 -1.26 4.13
C ASN A 251 7.14 -0.82 2.66
N GLU A 252 6.99 0.47 2.39
CA GLU A 252 7.13 1.05 1.04
C GLU A 252 8.52 0.79 0.46
N ALA A 253 9.57 0.96 1.26
CA ALA A 253 10.94 0.70 0.82
C ALA A 253 11.19 -0.80 0.56
N VAL A 254 10.69 -1.69 1.41
CA VAL A 254 10.76 -3.15 1.20
C VAL A 254 10.02 -3.53 -0.07
N GLN A 255 8.84 -2.96 -0.30
CA GLN A 255 8.08 -3.17 -1.52
C GLN A 255 8.89 -2.72 -2.75
N ARG A 256 9.45 -1.50 -2.72
CA ARG A 256 10.33 -0.99 -3.78
C ARG A 256 11.54 -1.88 -4.04
N TYR A 257 12.21 -2.35 -2.98
CA TYR A 257 13.33 -3.27 -3.12
C TYR A 257 12.92 -4.60 -3.75
N ASN A 258 11.81 -5.19 -3.30
CA ASN A 258 11.26 -6.41 -3.88
C ASN A 258 10.93 -6.20 -5.37
N LEU A 259 10.43 -5.01 -5.72
CA LEU A 259 10.13 -4.65 -7.11
C LEU A 259 11.41 -4.59 -7.95
N MET A 260 12.46 -3.94 -7.45
CA MET A 260 13.78 -3.89 -8.10
C MET A 260 14.43 -5.27 -8.27
N VAL A 261 14.17 -6.22 -7.37
CA VAL A 261 14.72 -7.58 -7.43
C VAL A 261 13.89 -8.50 -8.32
N ALA A 262 12.56 -8.40 -8.27
CA ALA A 262 11.66 -9.30 -8.96
C ALA A 262 11.35 -8.87 -10.40
N TYR A 263 11.32 -7.55 -10.69
CA TYR A 263 10.85 -7.00 -11.96
C TYR A 263 11.97 -6.26 -12.72
N PRO A 264 12.68 -6.94 -13.64
CA PRO A 264 13.73 -6.29 -14.44
C PRO A 264 13.18 -5.20 -15.38
N ASP A 265 11.87 -5.21 -15.64
CA ASP A 265 11.18 -4.26 -16.51
C ASP A 265 10.64 -3.01 -15.78
N GLY A 266 10.63 -2.99 -14.43
CA GLY A 266 10.14 -1.86 -13.64
C GLY A 266 8.62 -1.62 -13.67
N LEU A 267 7.87 -2.30 -14.55
CA LEU A 267 6.45 -2.02 -14.82
C LEU A 267 5.48 -2.57 -13.75
N ALA A 268 5.92 -3.49 -12.89
CA ALA A 268 5.13 -3.89 -11.74
C ALA A 268 5.34 -2.98 -10.52
N GLU A 269 6.36 -2.12 -10.53
CA GLU A 269 6.51 -1.10 -9.48
C GLU A 269 5.31 -0.16 -9.44
N ASP A 270 4.70 0.00 -10.61
CA ASP A 270 3.48 0.74 -10.82
C ASP A 270 2.26 -0.05 -10.27
N ARG A 271 2.00 -1.29 -10.70
CA ARG A 271 0.74 -2.00 -10.36
C ARG A 271 0.56 -2.30 -8.87
N ALA A 272 1.64 -2.53 -8.13
CA ALA A 272 1.58 -2.86 -6.71
C ALA A 272 1.23 -1.64 -5.81
N LYS A 273 1.38 -0.40 -6.32
CA LYS A 273 0.98 0.83 -5.62
C LYS A 273 -0.52 1.14 -5.76
N GLY A 274 -1.18 0.64 -6.81
CA GLY A 274 -2.62 0.85 -7.07
C GLY A 274 -3.56 -0.17 -6.41
N LEU A 275 -3.07 -1.34 -5.96
CA LEU A 275 -3.90 -2.41 -5.37
C LEU A 275 -4.17 -2.23 -3.86
N GLY A 276 -3.77 -1.10 -3.27
CA GLY A 276 -3.82 -0.83 -1.84
C GLY A 276 -5.07 -0.08 -1.32
N ARG A 277 -6.12 0.09 -2.11
CA ARG A 277 -7.37 0.78 -1.68
C ARG A 277 -8.62 0.03 -2.09
#